data_AF-A0A3L8P814-F1
#
_entry.id   AF-A0A3L8P814-F1
#
_cell.length_a   1.000
_cell.length_b   1.000
_cell.length_c   1.000
_cell.angle_alpha   90.00
_cell.angle_beta   90.00
_cell.angle_gamma   90.00
#
_symmetry.space_group_name_H-M   'P 1'
#
loop_
_entity.id
_entity.type
_entity.pdbx_description
1 polymer ?
#
loop_
_entity_poly.entity_id
_entity_poly.type
_entity_poly.pdbx_seq_one_letter_code
_entity_poly.pdbx_strand_id
1 'polypeptide(L)'
;AIQYDPGAGYQFVEEREWIAAIGVHYALGLNGIGLTLVLLTTVLTPVVILAAWGDRLPDPSRTNSYLAWMLALEGLAIGVFAATDVFLFYVLFEATLV
;
A
#
# COMPACT_ATOMS: atom_id res chain seq x y z
N ALA A 1 6.15 -6.55 -11.34
CA ALA A 1 5.59 -6.53 -12.72
C ALA A 1 6.27 -7.56 -13.62
N ILE A 2 7.60 -7.52 -13.81
CA ILE A 2 8.30 -8.37 -14.80
C ILE A 2 8.15 -9.88 -14.55
N GLN A 3 7.95 -10.30 -13.29
CA GLN A 3 7.77 -11.72 -12.93
C GLN A 3 6.30 -12.14 -12.76
N TYR A 4 5.32 -11.26 -13.02
CA TYR A 4 3.90 -11.55 -12.82
C TYR A 4 3.29 -12.23 -14.05
N ASP A 5 2.60 -13.36 -13.85
CA ASP A 5 1.89 -14.08 -14.91
C ASP A 5 0.39 -13.69 -14.96
N PRO A 6 -0.13 -13.04 -16.02
CA PRO A 6 -1.53 -12.64 -16.11
C PRO A 6 -2.55 -13.80 -16.00
N GLY A 7 -2.14 -15.05 -16.28
CA GLY A 7 -3.01 -16.23 -16.28
C GLY A 7 -3.11 -16.95 -14.93
N ALA A 8 -2.21 -16.67 -13.99
CA ALA A 8 -2.13 -17.39 -12.73
C ALA A 8 -2.69 -16.54 -11.57
N GLY A 9 -3.97 -16.73 -11.24
CA GLY A 9 -4.72 -16.21 -10.07
C GLY A 9 -4.05 -15.15 -9.18
N TYR A 10 -3.93 -15.44 -7.89
CA TYR A 10 -3.17 -14.60 -6.94
C TYR A 10 -1.69 -15.03 -6.93
N GLN A 11 -0.79 -14.06 -6.95
CA GLN A 11 0.66 -14.25 -6.92
C GLN A 11 1.31 -13.44 -5.82
N PHE A 12 2.58 -13.73 -5.53
CA PHE A 12 3.31 -13.14 -4.40
C PHE A 12 2.53 -13.32 -3.09
N VAL A 13 1.96 -14.52 -2.92
CA VAL A 13 1.09 -14.83 -1.78
C VAL A 13 1.94 -15.11 -0.56
N GLU A 14 1.65 -14.41 0.53
CA GLU A 14 2.18 -14.69 1.85
C GLU A 14 1.01 -14.86 2.80
N GLU A 15 0.92 -16.02 3.44
CA GLU A 15 -0.14 -16.34 4.38
C GLU A 15 0.49 -16.84 5.67
N ARG A 16 0.23 -16.15 6.78
CA ARG A 16 0.64 -16.57 8.12
C ARG A 16 -0.49 -16.38 9.09
N GLU A 17 -0.69 -17.36 9.97
CA GLU A 17 -1.65 -17.25 11.05
C GLU A 17 -1.25 -16.11 11.99
N TRP A 18 -2.15 -15.13 12.18
CA TRP A 18 -1.90 -13.97 13.04
C TRP A 18 -2.70 -14.08 14.34
N ILE A 19 -4.02 -14.33 14.24
CA ILE A 19 -4.88 -14.50 15.41
C ILE A 19 -5.74 -15.77 15.22
N ALA A 20 -5.20 -16.89 15.71
CA ALA A 20 -5.83 -18.22 15.66
C ALA A 20 -7.26 -18.24 16.22
N ALA A 21 -7.51 -17.50 17.30
CA ALA A 21 -8.79 -17.52 18.01
C ALA A 21 -9.99 -17.03 17.18
N ILE A 22 -9.76 -16.20 16.18
CA ILE A 22 -10.79 -15.64 15.29
C ILE A 22 -10.54 -16.00 13.82
N GLY A 23 -9.57 -16.88 13.54
CA GLY A 23 -9.22 -17.31 12.18
C GLY A 23 -8.66 -16.18 11.30
N VAL A 24 -7.99 -15.18 11.88
CA VAL A 24 -7.39 -14.07 11.12
C VAL A 24 -5.98 -14.42 10.69
N HIS A 25 -5.72 -14.16 9.41
CA HIS A 25 -4.43 -14.42 8.78
C HIS A 25 -3.80 -13.11 8.34
N TYR A 26 -2.47 -13.02 8.50
CA TYR A 26 -1.67 -12.09 7.72
C TYR A 26 -1.57 -12.67 6.31
N ALA A 27 -2.59 -12.39 5.50
CA ALA A 27 -2.71 -12.88 4.14
C ALA A 27 -2.56 -11.72 3.15
N LEU A 28 -1.47 -11.76 2.41
CA LEU A 28 -1.16 -10.85 1.31
C LEU A 28 -1.11 -11.63 0.00
N GLY A 29 -1.52 -10.99 -1.09
CA GLY A 29 -1.45 -11.53 -2.43
C GLY A 29 -1.88 -10.51 -3.47
N LEU A 30 -1.28 -10.58 -4.65
CA LEU A 30 -1.58 -9.69 -5.77
C LEU A 30 -2.32 -10.45 -6.86
N ASN A 31 -3.48 -9.96 -7.24
CA ASN A 31 -4.15 -10.32 -8.50
C ASN A 31 -3.94 -9.20 -9.54
N GLY A 32 -4.48 -9.38 -10.75
CA GLY A 32 -4.25 -8.42 -11.84
C GLY A 32 -4.76 -7.00 -11.53
N ILE A 33 -5.87 -6.89 -10.78
CA ILE A 33 -6.43 -5.60 -10.36
C ILE A 33 -5.56 -4.97 -9.28
N GLY A 34 -5.23 -5.72 -8.22
CA GLY A 34 -4.37 -5.27 -7.13
C GLY A 34 -3.01 -4.81 -7.63
N LEU A 35 -2.39 -5.56 -8.55
CA LEU A 35 -1.14 -5.15 -9.20
C LEU A 35 -1.29 -3.82 -9.96
N THR A 36 -2.38 -3.65 -10.69
CA THR A 36 -2.64 -2.40 -11.43
C THR A 36 -2.77 -1.21 -10.50
N LEU A 37 -3.50 -1.36 -9.39
CA LEU A 37 -3.69 -0.32 -8.38
C LEU A 37 -2.39 0.01 -7.65
N VAL A 38 -1.59 -1.00 -7.27
CA VAL A 38 -0.27 -0.79 -6.68
C VAL A 38 0.63 0.00 -7.63
N LEU A 39 0.71 -0.36 -8.91
CA LEU A 39 1.52 0.37 -9.89
C LEU A 39 1.03 1.81 -10.08
N LEU A 40 -0.29 2.00 -10.13
CA LEU A 40 -0.88 3.33 -10.23
C LEU A 40 -0.47 4.19 -9.04
N THR A 41 -0.61 3.67 -7.81
CA THR A 41 -0.22 4.38 -6.59
C THR A 41 1.27 4.69 -6.58
N THR A 42 2.14 3.71 -6.87
CA THR A 42 3.59 3.90 -6.88
C THR A 42 4.06 4.94 -7.91
N VAL A 43 3.35 5.10 -9.03
CA VAL A 43 3.64 6.15 -10.01
C VAL A 43 3.05 7.50 -9.59
N LEU A 44 1.86 7.50 -9.01
CA LEU A 44 1.16 8.73 -8.63
C LEU A 44 1.84 9.44 -7.45
N THR A 45 2.32 8.70 -6.45
CA THR A 45 2.98 9.24 -5.26
C THR A 45 4.14 10.21 -5.59
N PRO A 46 5.16 9.83 -6.39
CA PRO A 46 6.25 10.75 -6.75
C PRO A 46 5.75 11.91 -7.62
N VAL A 47 4.76 11.71 -8.48
CA VAL A 47 4.15 12.81 -9.28
C VAL A 47 3.52 13.85 -8.37
N VAL A 48 2.81 13.42 -7.32
CA VAL A 48 2.20 14.32 -6.32
C VAL A 48 3.28 15.06 -5.51
N ILE A 49 4.37 14.39 -5.12
CA ILE A 49 5.51 15.05 -4.45
C ILE A 49 6.10 16.15 -5.32
N LEU A 50 6.37 15.85 -6.59
CA LEU A 50 6.94 16.81 -7.53
C LEU A 50 6.00 18.00 -7.76
N ALA A 51 4.69 17.74 -7.88
CA ALA A 51 3.69 18.79 -8.01
C ALA A 51 3.58 19.69 -6.77
N ALA A 52 3.88 19.16 -5.57
CA ALA A 52 3.88 19.93 -4.33
C ALA A 52 5.15 20.79 -4.14
N TRP A 53 6.22 20.53 -4.89
CA TRP A 53 7.57 21.06 -4.62
C TRP A 53 7.70 22.59 -4.67
N GLY A 54 6.93 23.27 -5.53
CA GLY A 54 7.06 24.71 -5.76
C GLY A 54 6.56 25.58 -4.62
N ASP A 55 5.28 25.45 -4.25
CA ASP A 55 4.60 26.39 -3.33
C ASP A 55 3.88 25.70 -2.16
N ARG A 56 3.79 24.37 -2.15
CA ARG A 56 2.97 23.60 -1.21
C ARG A 56 3.76 22.75 -0.23
N LEU A 57 5.08 22.65 -0.41
CA LEU A 57 5.93 21.98 0.56
C LEU A 57 5.98 22.80 1.86
N PRO A 58 5.93 22.15 3.04
CA PRO A 58 6.19 22.80 4.31
C PRO A 58 7.56 23.46 4.34
N ASP A 59 7.78 24.32 5.34
CA ASP A 59 9.11 24.86 5.66
C ASP A 59 10.20 23.77 5.57
N PRO A 60 11.43 24.07 5.11
CA PRO A 60 12.49 23.08 4.91
C PRO A 60 12.76 22.19 6.14
N SER A 61 12.48 22.69 7.34
CA SER A 61 12.60 21.97 8.61
C SER A 61 11.57 20.85 8.79
N ARG A 62 10.43 20.88 8.09
CA ARG A 62 9.32 19.93 8.19
C ARG A 62 9.15 19.05 6.95
N THR A 63 9.86 19.33 5.86
CA THR A 63 9.82 18.56 4.61
C THR A 63 10.13 17.07 4.83
N ASN A 64 11.12 16.75 5.67
CA ASN A 64 11.46 15.35 5.97
C ASN A 64 10.31 14.60 6.64
N SER A 65 9.61 15.23 7.60
CA SER A 65 8.44 14.63 8.25
C SER A 65 7.27 14.48 7.28
N TYR A 66 7.04 15.46 6.41
CA TYR A 66 6.01 15.37 5.38
C TYR A 66 6.26 14.19 4.43
N LEU A 67 7.49 14.05 3.91
CA LEU A 67 7.84 12.94 3.03
C LEU A 67 7.73 11.58 3.74
N ALA A 68 8.14 11.50 5.02
CA ALA A 68 8.00 10.28 5.80
C ALA A 68 6.53 9.85 5.94
N TRP A 69 5.62 10.78 6.26
CA TRP A 69 4.19 10.48 6.33
C TRP A 69 3.58 10.13 4.98
N MET A 70 4.02 10.78 3.91
CA MET A 70 3.52 10.52 2.57
C MET A 70 3.93 9.13 2.06
N LEU A 71 5.18 8.71 2.32
CA LEU A 71 5.66 7.35 2.03
C LEU A 71 5.01 6.30 2.95
N ALA A 72 4.73 6.65 4.21
CA ALA A 72 3.99 5.76 5.11
C ALA A 72 2.56 5.51 4.60
N LEU A 73 1.86 6.56 4.19
CA LEU A 73 0.53 6.46 3.57
C LEU A 73 0.56 5.66 2.27
N GLU A 74 1.57 5.87 1.42
CA GLU A 74 1.78 5.05 0.22
C GLU A 74 1.95 3.57 0.56
N GLY A 75 2.82 3.25 1.53
CA GLY A 75 3.04 1.87 1.97
C GLY A 75 1.77 1.20 2.50
N LEU A 76 0.97 1.93 3.29
CA LEU A 76 -0.32 1.46 3.79
C LEU A 76 -1.32 1.22 2.65
N ALA A 77 -1.43 2.15 1.69
CA ALA A 77 -2.31 2.01 0.53
C ALA A 77 -1.92 0.79 -0.34
N ILE A 78 -0.62 0.55 -0.55
CA ILE A 78 -0.13 -0.66 -1.22
C ILE A 78 -0.54 -1.92 -0.45
N GLY A 79 -0.41 -1.90 0.89
CA GLY A 79 -0.87 -2.98 1.76
C GLY A 79 -2.36 -3.26 1.62
N VAL A 80 -3.21 -2.23 1.57
CA VAL A 80 -4.67 -2.35 1.38
C VAL A 80 -4.99 -3.09 0.07
N PHE A 81 -4.29 -2.80 -1.02
CA PHE A 81 -4.49 -3.49 -2.31
C PHE A 81 -3.92 -4.91 -2.35
N ALA A 82 -2.96 -5.22 -1.48
CA ALA A 82 -2.37 -6.56 -1.37
C ALA A 82 -3.09 -7.45 -0.35
N ALA A 83 -3.91 -6.91 0.54
CA ALA A 83 -4.60 -7.69 1.56
C ALA A 83 -5.66 -8.62 0.95
N THR A 84 -5.54 -9.92 1.22
CA THR A 84 -6.53 -10.93 0.80
C THR A 84 -7.49 -11.32 1.93
N ASP A 85 -7.10 -11.11 3.18
CA ASP A 85 -7.95 -11.25 4.37
C ASP A 85 -8.71 -9.94 4.66
N VAL A 86 -10.02 -10.05 4.93
CA VAL A 86 -10.91 -8.89 5.18
C VAL A 86 -10.53 -8.13 6.45
N PHE A 87 -10.08 -8.82 7.49
CA PHE A 87 -9.66 -8.17 8.73
C PHE A 87 -8.36 -7.39 8.52
N LEU A 88 -7.39 -7.99 7.84
CA LEU A 88 -6.14 -7.29 7.49
C LEU A 88 -6.40 -6.07 6.61
N PHE A 89 -7.28 -6.21 5.61
CA PHE A 89 -7.74 -5.10 4.76
C PHE A 89 -8.30 -3.96 5.62
N TYR A 90 -9.20 -4.27 6.56
CA TYR A 90 -9.84 -3.27 7.41
C TYR A 90 -8.82 -2.53 8.29
N VAL A 91 -7.90 -3.25 8.91
CA VAL A 91 -6.85 -2.64 9.75
C VAL A 91 -5.95 -1.70 8.94
N LEU A 92 -5.52 -2.13 7.75
CA LEU A 92 -4.70 -1.29 6.87
C LEU A 92 -5.47 -0.09 6.33
N PHE A 93 -6.75 -0.26 6.01
CA PHE A 93 -7.62 0.81 5.56
C PHE A 93 -7.78 1.88 6.65
N GLU A 94 -8.12 1.48 7.88
CA GLU A 94 -8.21 2.40 9.01
C GLU A 94 -6.86 3.09 9.28
N ALA A 95 -5.75 2.37 9.14
CA ALA A 95 -4.42 2.96 9.32
C ALA A 95 -4.11 4.10 8.33
N THR A 96 -4.75 4.15 7.16
CA THR A 96 -4.60 5.30 6.23
C THR A 96 -5.32 6.56 6.68
N LEU A 97 -6.27 6.45 7.61
CA LEU A 97 -7.05 7.57 8.15
C LEU A 97 -6.44 8.19 9.42
N VAL A 98 -5.51 7.48 10.06
CA VAL A 98 -4.83 7.88 11.30
C VAL A 98 -3.62 8.75 10.99
#